data_AF-B4IS39-F1
#
_entry.id   AF-B4IS39-F1
#
_cell.length_a   1.000
_cell.length_b   1.000
_cell.length_c   1.000
_cell.angle_alpha   90.00
_cell.angle_beta   90.00
_cell.angle_gamma   90.00
#
_symmetry.space_group_name_H-M   'P 1'
#
loop_
_entity.id
_entity.type
_entity.pdbx_description
1 polymer ?
#
loop_
_entity_poly.entity_id
_entity_poly.type
_entity_poly.pdbx_seq_one_letter_code
_entity_poly.pdbx_strand_id
1 'polypeptide(L)'
;MNSKEADVAKCIKDIAKNYQRELKFNELLNVFNKVNADFPGDVGVLSLFFLNLVHLQPGQAIYLGANEIHAYLDGDSSLRVWPARTM
;
A
#
# COMPACT_ATOMS: atom_id res chain seq x y z
N MET A 1 -4.38 -8.67 -20.78
CA MET A 1 -4.07 -9.41 -19.54
C MET A 1 -5.32 -9.31 -18.67
N ASN A 2 -6.25 -10.26 -18.78
CA ASN A 2 -7.56 -10.19 -18.12
C ASN A 2 -7.69 -11.38 -17.16
N SER A 3 -6.93 -11.33 -16.07
CA SER A 3 -7.20 -12.21 -14.93
C SER A 3 -8.55 -11.80 -14.35
N LYS A 4 -9.41 -12.77 -14.05
CA LYS A 4 -10.73 -12.45 -13.51
C LYS A 4 -10.52 -11.76 -12.15
N GLU A 5 -11.26 -10.69 -11.88
CA GLU A 5 -11.21 -9.96 -10.60
C GLU A 5 -11.36 -10.90 -9.39
N ALA A 6 -12.13 -11.98 -9.56
CA ALA A 6 -12.28 -13.05 -8.58
C ALA A 6 -10.96 -13.76 -8.22
N ASP A 7 -10.04 -13.93 -9.17
CA ASP A 7 -8.74 -14.56 -8.94
C ASP A 7 -7.82 -13.62 -8.15
N VAL A 8 -7.87 -12.31 -8.46
CA VAL A 8 -7.12 -11.28 -7.73
C VAL A 8 -7.61 -11.19 -6.28
N ALA A 9 -8.92 -11.12 -6.09
CA ALA A 9 -9.52 -11.09 -4.75
C ALA A 9 -9.18 -12.34 -3.93
N LYS A 10 -9.07 -13.51 -4.58
CA LYS A 10 -8.62 -14.74 -3.93
C LYS A 10 -7.16 -14.64 -3.50
N CYS A 11 -6.27 -14.21 -4.39
CA CYS A 11 -4.85 -14.00 -4.07
C CYS A 11 -4.66 -13.02 -2.90
N ILE A 12 -5.39 -11.90 -2.88
CA ILE A 12 -5.30 -10.91 -1.79
C ILE A 12 -5.73 -11.54 -0.46
N LYS A 13 -6.80 -12.33 -0.44
CA LYS A 13 -7.24 -13.06 0.75
C LYS A 13 -6.20 -14.06 1.24
N ASP A 14 -5.57 -14.80 0.32
CA ASP A 14 -4.52 -15.75 0.66
C ASP A 14 -3.29 -15.04 1.22
N ILE A 15 -2.91 -13.88 0.67
CA ILE A 15 -1.83 -13.04 1.19
C ILE A 15 -2.15 -12.54 2.60
N ALA A 16 -3.37 -12.02 2.82
CA ALA A 16 -3.81 -11.53 4.12
C ALA A 16 -3.72 -12.61 5.20
N LYS A 17 -4.01 -13.87 4.84
CA LYS A 17 -3.97 -15.02 5.75
C LYS A 17 -2.56 -15.54 5.99
N ASN A 18 -1.76 -15.71 4.94
CA ASN A 18 -0.44 -16.35 5.02
C ASN A 18 0.64 -15.40 5.52
N TYR A 19 0.55 -14.10 5.18
CA TYR A 19 1.54 -13.08 5.52
C TYR A 19 1.09 -12.17 6.67
N GLN A 20 0.03 -12.53 7.41
CA GLN A 20 -0.49 -11.73 8.51
C GLN A 20 0.59 -11.36 9.53
N ARG A 21 1.52 -12.28 9.81
CA ARG A 21 2.63 -12.06 10.75
C ARG A 21 3.61 -11.01 10.23
N GLU A 22 4.03 -11.13 8.97
CA GLU A 22 4.96 -10.18 8.32
C GLU A 22 4.34 -8.80 8.17
N LEU A 23 3.06 -8.74 7.78
CA LEU A 23 2.30 -7.49 7.69
C LEU A 23 2.22 -6.80 9.05
N LYS A 24 2.05 -7.57 10.14
CA LYS A 24 2.04 -7.01 11.49
C LYS A 24 3.42 -6.55 11.94
N PHE A 25 4.46 -7.31 11.63
CA PHE A 25 5.84 -6.99 11.98
C PHE A 25 6.30 -5.67 11.34
N ASN A 26 5.90 -5.42 10.09
CA ASN A 26 6.25 -4.20 9.35
C ASN A 26 5.24 -3.05 9.53
N GLU A 27 4.30 -3.15 10.50
CA GLU A 27 3.24 -2.14 10.72
C GLU A 27 2.34 -1.86 9.50
N LEU A 28 2.36 -2.76 8.51
CA LEU A 28 1.58 -2.67 7.28
C LEU A 28 0.16 -3.23 7.44
N LEU A 29 -0.09 -4.08 8.43
CA LEU A 29 -1.36 -4.78 8.59
C LEU A 29 -2.57 -3.84 8.64
N ASN A 30 -2.47 -2.75 9.38
CA ASN A 30 -3.57 -1.78 9.48
C ASN A 30 -3.85 -1.09 8.15
N VAL A 31 -2.78 -0.75 7.42
CA VAL A 31 -2.84 -0.09 6.10
C VAL A 31 -3.43 -1.03 5.06
N PHE A 32 -2.94 -2.27 5.03
CA PHE A 32 -3.41 -3.31 4.15
C PHE A 32 -4.90 -3.56 4.36
N ASN A 33 -5.35 -3.68 5.61
CA ASN A 33 -6.76 -3.86 5.92
C ASN A 33 -7.61 -2.65 5.52
N LYS A 34 -7.12 -1.42 5.72
CA LYS A 34 -7.82 -0.19 5.31
C LYS A 34 -7.97 -0.13 3.79
N VAL A 35 -6.87 -0.26 3.05
CA VAL A 35 -6.90 -0.23 1.58
C VAL A 35 -7.75 -1.36 1.00
N ASN A 36 -7.67 -2.57 1.55
CA ASN A 36 -8.50 -3.69 1.10
C ASN A 36 -9.99 -3.55 1.48
N ALA A 37 -10.32 -2.78 2.53
CA ALA A 37 -11.70 -2.45 2.88
C ALA A 37 -12.26 -1.37 1.94
N ASP A 38 -11.45 -0.36 1.61
CA ASP A 38 -11.83 0.72 0.70
C ASP A 38 -11.94 0.23 -0.76
N PHE A 39 -11.04 -0.69 -1.17
CA PHE A 39 -10.95 -1.24 -2.52
C PHE A 39 -10.83 -2.78 -2.51
N PRO A 40 -11.92 -3.50 -2.21
CA PRO A 40 -11.89 -4.96 -2.10
C PRO A 40 -11.62 -5.61 -3.46
N GLY A 41 -10.54 -6.41 -3.55
CA GLY A 41 -10.18 -7.12 -4.77
C GLY A 41 -9.34 -6.32 -5.77
N ASP A 42 -8.92 -5.10 -5.41
CA ASP A 42 -8.07 -4.26 -6.26
C ASP A 42 -6.60 -4.71 -6.21
N VAL A 43 -5.97 -4.77 -7.39
CA VAL A 43 -4.53 -5.03 -7.53
C VAL A 43 -3.67 -3.95 -6.83
N GLY A 44 -4.21 -2.74 -6.64
CA GLY A 44 -3.54 -1.64 -5.95
C GLY A 44 -3.21 -1.95 -4.48
N VAL A 45 -3.90 -2.91 -3.86
CA VAL A 45 -3.55 -3.42 -2.53
C VAL A 45 -2.14 -4.02 -2.54
N LEU A 46 -1.66 -4.55 -3.67
CA LEU A 46 -0.31 -5.11 -3.78
C LEU A 46 0.78 -4.05 -3.88
N SER A 47 0.45 -2.80 -4.21
CA SER A 47 1.41 -1.69 -4.26
C SER A 47 2.12 -1.45 -2.91
N LEU A 48 1.47 -1.85 -1.81
CA LEU A 48 2.03 -1.86 -0.45
C LEU A 48 3.32 -2.69 -0.31
N PHE A 49 3.57 -3.66 -1.19
CA PHE A 49 4.77 -4.51 -1.15
C PHE A 49 5.91 -3.98 -2.02
N PHE A 50 5.63 -3.06 -2.96
CA PHE A 50 6.60 -2.61 -3.95
C PHE A 50 7.17 -1.22 -3.68
N LEU A 51 6.39 -0.38 -3.01
CA LEU A 51 6.77 1.00 -2.76
C LEU A 51 7.31 1.14 -1.32
N ASN A 52 7.72 2.35 -0.88
CA ASN A 52 8.06 2.61 0.53
C ASN A 52 6.93 3.22 1.35
N LEU A 53 6.62 2.70 2.55
CA LEU A 53 5.64 3.34 3.41
C LEU A 53 6.25 4.51 4.20
N VAL A 54 5.92 5.77 3.86
CA VAL A 54 6.42 6.94 4.61
C VAL A 54 5.30 7.57 5.44
N HIS A 55 5.56 7.95 6.70
CA HIS A 55 4.68 8.83 7.48
C HIS A 55 5.34 10.19 7.66
N LEU A 56 4.70 11.25 7.16
CA LEU A 56 5.17 12.60 7.36
C LEU A 56 4.55 13.20 8.61
N GLN A 57 5.41 13.66 9.52
CA GLN A 57 5.03 14.46 10.67
C GLN A 57 4.73 15.91 10.26
N PRO A 58 3.95 16.67 11.05
CA PRO A 58 3.75 18.09 10.79
C PRO A 58 5.08 18.83 10.60
N GLY A 59 5.21 19.54 9.48
CA GLY A 59 6.44 20.25 9.10
C GLY A 59 7.46 19.42 8.30
N GLN A 60 7.24 18.11 8.12
CA GLN A 60 8.00 17.31 7.17
C GLN A 60 7.39 17.37 5.77
N ALA A 61 8.24 17.30 4.76
CA ALA A 61 7.84 17.25 3.37
C ALA A 61 8.64 16.18 2.63
N ILE A 62 8.09 15.70 1.52
CA ILE A 62 8.78 14.82 0.59
C ILE A 62 8.75 15.45 -0.79
N TYR A 63 9.88 15.40 -1.48
CA TYR A 63 9.98 15.80 -2.88
C TYR A 63 9.66 14.60 -3.76
N LEU A 64 8.70 14.77 -4.67
CA LEU A 64 8.31 13.78 -5.64
C LEU A 64 8.77 14.24 -7.01
N GLY A 65 9.78 13.55 -7.56
CA GLY A 65 10.26 13.79 -8.91
C GLY A 65 9.21 13.43 -9.96
N ALA A 66 9.40 13.93 -11.18
CA ALA A 66 8.58 13.51 -12.31
C ALA A 66 8.72 12.00 -12.53
N ASN A 67 7.61 11.33 -12.84
CA ASN A 67 7.54 9.90 -13.12
C ASN A 67 7.82 8.97 -11.92
N GLU A 68 7.77 9.50 -10.69
CA GLU A 68 7.80 8.69 -9.46
C GLU A 68 6.39 8.24 -9.07
N ILE A 69 6.18 6.92 -8.96
CA ILE A 69 4.91 6.36 -8.48
C ILE A 69 4.76 6.75 -7.02
N HIS A 70 3.61 7.33 -6.65
CA HIS A 70 3.26 7.66 -5.27
C HIS A 70 1.74 7.64 -5.10
N ALA A 71 1.28 7.30 -3.90
CA ALA A 71 -0.14 7.29 -3.56
C ALA A 71 -0.35 7.87 -2.17
N TYR A 72 -1.33 8.75 -2.01
CA TYR A 72 -1.75 9.31 -0.73
C TYR A 72 -2.87 8.44 -0.15
N LEU A 73 -2.72 8.00 1.11
CA LEU A 73 -3.64 7.04 1.74
C LEU A 73 -4.43 7.61 2.93
N ASP A 74 -3.98 8.69 3.55
CA ASP A 74 -4.69 9.33 4.66
C ASP A 74 -4.40 10.83 4.70
N GLY A 75 -5.44 11.62 5.04
CA GLY A 75 -5.45 13.08 4.94
C GLY A 75 -5.39 13.82 6.26
N ASP A 76 -5.52 13.13 7.39
CA ASP A 76 -5.44 13.75 8.72
C ASP A 76 -4.06 13.47 9.34
N SER A 77 -3.17 14.46 9.23
CA SER A 77 -1.87 14.52 9.92
C SER A 77 -0.84 13.40 9.66
N SER A 78 -1.08 12.48 8.72
CA SER A 78 -0.13 11.44 8.31
C SER A 78 -0.10 11.34 6.79
N LEU A 79 0.55 12.30 6.14
CA LEU A 79 0.73 12.26 4.69
C LEU A 79 1.60 11.05 4.36
N ARG A 80 0.97 10.05 3.75
CA ARG A 80 1.57 8.74 3.48
C ARG A 80 2.03 8.69 2.04
N VAL A 81 3.35 8.74 1.80
CA VAL A 81 3.93 8.86 0.46
C VAL A 81 4.77 7.64 0.14
N TRP A 82 4.67 7.16 -1.10
CA TRP A 82 5.19 5.86 -1.50
C TRP A 82 6.22 5.94 -2.62
N PRO A 83 7.46 6.43 -2.40
CA PRO A 83 8.47 6.52 -3.46
C PRO A 83 8.97 5.12 -3.87
N ALA A 84 9.11 4.89 -5.18
CA ALA A 84 9.85 3.76 -5.71
C ALA A 84 11.35 4.06 -5.57
N ARG A 85 12.14 3.07 -5.13
CA ARG A 85 13.59 3.24 -4.97
C ARG A 85 14.23 3.25 -6.37
N THR A 86 14.68 4.40 -6.84
CA THR A 86 15.59 4.52 -7.99
C THR A 86 16.98 4.02 -7.60
N MET A 87 17.51 3.08 -8.38
CA MET A 87 18.96 2.79 -8.45
C MET A 87 19.64 3.84 -9.32
#